data_AF-A0AAW1DS16-F1
#
_entry.id   AF-A0AAW1DS16-F1
#
_cell.length_a   1.000
_cell.length_b   1.000
_cell.length_c   1.000
_cell.angle_alpha   90.00
_cell.angle_beta   90.00
_cell.angle_gamma   90.00
#
_symmetry.space_group_name_H-M   'P 1'
#
loop_
_entity.id
_entity.type
_entity.pdbx_description
1 polymer ?
#
loop_
_entity_poly.entity_id
_entity_poly.type
_entity_poly.pdbx_seq_one_letter_code
_entity_poly.pdbx_strand_id
1 'polypeptide(L)'
;MAENAWLETILNKNVYDNSISKVLNVTIKSAVPEGANYASIIYRATLDVLLRSGRKSKITLILKKTHEDEMKAKLIEDFAMFKGEIKFYCNILSKFDQLMDDYQDNRDKVWCNMLGYIPYKTIVFEDLKAKNFQMIERTKFQDRNHALLVLNSLARFHAIGYVVVKQGFASKEDFDLYYMEKDLPSVKGLLQGGLKKLCDVIETDWTPEWKGISEKLRKQIDVADGRLKPLFIKNENSFWTICHGDVWTCNMMFKYCSYDETIPIAVKLLDLQTTHLNSYGFDIMYYMYTSVRVHDRTTYWNELIAEYHRSLKSTLTDYGMEADAPTLDQIHAELKRLNYYGLITNLTIMPITIAEGDGKFEMEQLNNENEPGKAYSTGIFTNENFKAAAQPVLKKFLEEGYY
;
A
#
# COMPACT_ATOMS: atom_id res chain seq x y z
N MET A 1 16.97 41.36 -20.75
CA MET A 1 17.08 40.47 -21.94
C MET A 1 18.42 39.73 -22.01
N ALA A 2 19.58 40.40 -21.89
CA ALA A 2 20.89 39.72 -21.89
C ALA A 2 21.11 38.77 -20.69
N GLU A 3 20.64 39.14 -19.50
CA GLU A 3 20.76 38.31 -18.29
C GLU A 3 19.94 37.01 -18.36
N ASN A 4 18.70 37.07 -18.85
CA ASN A 4 17.85 35.89 -19.03
C ASN A 4 18.48 34.89 -20.01
N ALA A 5 18.99 35.37 -21.16
CA ALA A 5 19.64 34.52 -22.15
C ALA A 5 20.93 33.87 -21.61
N TRP A 6 21.66 34.61 -20.76
CA TRP A 6 22.84 34.08 -20.08
C TRP A 6 22.49 32.99 -19.06
N LEU A 7 21.47 33.20 -18.22
CA LEU A 7 20.98 32.19 -17.28
C LEU A 7 20.46 30.95 -17.99
N GLU A 8 19.66 31.12 -19.05
CA GLU A 8 19.17 30.02 -19.88
C GLU A 8 20.33 29.19 -20.47
N THR A 9 21.37 29.86 -20.97
CA THR A 9 22.58 29.19 -21.48
C THR A 9 23.28 28.37 -20.39
N ILE A 10 23.42 28.92 -19.18
CA ILE A 10 24.04 28.21 -18.04
C ILE A 10 23.21 26.98 -17.65
N LEU A 11 21.89 27.12 -17.54
CA LEU A 11 20.98 26.04 -17.19
C LEU A 11 21.00 24.93 -18.25
N ASN A 12 20.89 25.30 -19.53
CA ASN A 12 20.95 24.34 -20.64
C ASN A 12 22.29 23.61 -20.69
N LYS A 13 23.41 24.30 -20.46
CA LYS A 13 24.73 23.67 -20.37
C LYS A 13 24.80 22.68 -19.20
N ASN A 14 24.31 23.06 -18.03
CA ASN A 14 24.31 22.19 -16.86
C ASN A 14 23.48 20.90 -17.10
N VAL A 15 22.29 21.03 -17.68
CA VAL A 15 21.45 19.88 -18.06
C VAL A 15 22.15 19.03 -19.10
N TYR A 16 22.73 19.64 -20.15
CA TYR A 16 23.46 18.93 -21.18
C TYR A 16 24.62 18.12 -20.60
N ASP A 17 25.51 18.75 -19.82
CA ASP A 17 26.72 18.13 -19.25
C ASP A 17 26.41 16.94 -18.31
N ASN A 18 25.26 16.98 -17.64
CA ASN A 18 24.77 15.93 -16.74
C ASN A 18 23.86 14.90 -17.43
N SER A 19 23.45 15.13 -18.67
CA SER A 19 22.65 14.16 -19.43
C SER A 19 23.47 12.95 -19.88
N ILE A 20 22.79 11.81 -20.03
CA ILE A 20 23.41 10.56 -20.46
C ILE A 20 23.76 10.65 -21.95
N SER A 21 25.03 10.43 -22.28
CA SER A 21 25.51 10.29 -23.66
C SER A 21 25.39 8.85 -24.14
N LYS A 22 25.84 7.89 -23.33
CA LYS A 22 25.82 6.46 -23.67
C LYS A 22 25.73 5.59 -22.42
N VAL A 23 24.96 4.50 -22.50
CA VAL A 23 25.03 3.39 -21.54
C VAL A 23 26.18 2.48 -21.94
N LEU A 24 27.14 2.27 -21.03
CA LEU A 24 28.35 1.48 -21.29
C LEU A 24 28.14 0.01 -20.91
N ASN A 25 27.49 -0.24 -19.78
CA ASN A 25 27.24 -1.57 -19.24
C ASN A 25 25.95 -1.58 -18.42
N VAL A 26 25.27 -2.73 -18.37
CA VAL A 26 24.05 -2.93 -17.59
C VAL A 26 24.14 -4.27 -16.85
N THR A 27 23.99 -4.23 -15.52
CA THR A 27 23.89 -5.41 -14.68
C THR A 27 22.51 -5.45 -14.04
N ILE A 28 21.80 -6.58 -14.17
CA ILE A 28 20.45 -6.76 -13.63
C ILE A 28 20.49 -7.87 -12.57
N LYS A 29 19.95 -7.60 -11.39
CA LYS A 29 19.84 -8.57 -10.29
C LYS A 29 18.45 -8.49 -9.65
N SER A 30 18.00 -9.55 -8.99
CA SER A 30 16.77 -9.47 -8.19
C SER A 30 16.92 -8.37 -7.13
N ALA A 31 15.92 -7.50 -7.00
CA ALA A 31 15.94 -6.41 -6.03
C ALA A 31 15.44 -6.84 -4.64
N VAL A 32 14.69 -7.94 -4.59
CA VAL A 32 13.88 -8.35 -3.45
C VAL A 32 14.08 -9.86 -3.18
N PRO A 33 14.02 -10.30 -1.90
CA PRO A 33 13.98 -11.71 -1.57
C PRO A 33 12.73 -12.41 -2.13
N GLU A 34 12.79 -13.73 -2.27
CA GLU A 34 11.64 -14.55 -2.62
C GLU A 34 10.52 -14.39 -1.57
N GLY A 35 9.26 -14.28 -2.02
CA GLY A 35 8.11 -14.06 -1.12
C GLY A 35 7.88 -12.61 -0.64
N ALA A 36 8.71 -11.65 -1.08
CA ALA A 36 8.51 -10.23 -0.81
C ALA A 36 7.54 -9.53 -1.80
N ASN A 37 7.32 -10.11 -2.98
CA ASN A 37 6.39 -9.59 -4.00
C ASN A 37 5.59 -10.74 -4.61
N TYR A 38 4.26 -10.63 -4.54
CA TYR A 38 3.34 -11.69 -4.99
C TYR A 38 2.84 -11.48 -6.43
N ALA A 39 2.73 -10.21 -6.86
CA ALA A 39 2.10 -9.84 -8.12
C ALA A 39 3.08 -9.44 -9.23
N SER A 40 4.39 -9.33 -8.95
CA SER A 40 5.38 -8.90 -9.93
C SER A 40 6.80 -9.34 -9.58
N ILE A 41 7.67 -9.37 -10.59
CA ILE A 41 9.09 -9.62 -10.45
C ILE A 41 9.84 -8.28 -10.41
N ILE A 42 10.61 -8.04 -9.35
CA ILE A 42 11.34 -6.78 -9.15
C ILE A 42 12.84 -6.98 -9.36
N TYR A 43 13.41 -6.29 -10.34
CA TYR A 43 14.85 -6.27 -10.58
C TYR A 43 15.46 -4.90 -10.28
N ARG A 44 16.70 -4.89 -9.81
CA ARG A 44 17.55 -3.69 -9.79
C ARG A 44 18.50 -3.73 -10.98
N ALA A 45 18.41 -2.73 -11.85
CA ALA A 45 19.38 -2.50 -12.91
C ALA A 45 20.44 -1.50 -12.43
N THR A 46 21.72 -1.86 -12.55
CA THR A 46 22.86 -0.96 -12.33
C THR A 46 23.50 -0.67 -13.67
N LEU A 47 23.51 0.60 -14.05
CA LEU A 47 24.01 1.08 -15.34
C LEU A 47 25.28 1.89 -15.11
N ASP A 48 26.36 1.49 -15.78
CA ASP A 48 27.54 2.35 -15.93
C ASP A 48 27.31 3.22 -17.16
N VAL A 49 27.33 4.54 -17.00
CA VAL A 49 26.98 5.50 -18.05
C VAL A 49 28.12 6.48 -18.31
N LEU A 50 28.22 6.94 -19.56
CA LEU A 50 29.02 8.07 -19.97
C LEU A 50 28.11 9.29 -20.07
N LEU A 51 28.41 10.35 -19.32
CA LEU A 51 27.72 11.63 -19.41
C LEU A 51 28.24 12.43 -20.61
N ARG A 52 27.47 13.41 -21.10
CA ARG A 52 27.92 14.31 -22.19
C ARG A 52 29.17 15.11 -21.83
N SER A 53 29.39 15.39 -20.55
CA SER A 53 30.63 15.97 -20.03
C SER A 53 31.87 15.07 -20.17
N GLY A 54 31.72 13.81 -20.61
CA GLY A 54 32.79 12.81 -20.69
C GLY A 54 33.05 12.07 -19.38
N ARG A 55 32.40 12.47 -18.28
CA ARG A 55 32.50 11.77 -16.98
C ARG A 55 31.76 10.44 -17.02
N LYS A 56 32.34 9.41 -16.40
CA LYS A 56 31.65 8.16 -16.12
C LYS A 56 30.86 8.30 -14.81
N SER A 57 29.64 7.78 -14.80
CA SER A 57 28.78 7.74 -13.62
C SER A 57 28.06 6.40 -13.52
N LYS A 58 27.44 6.15 -12.37
CA LYS A 58 26.64 4.96 -12.11
C LYS A 58 25.21 5.39 -11.77
N ILE A 59 24.23 4.75 -12.41
CA ILE A 59 22.81 4.98 -12.18
C ILE A 59 22.18 3.64 -11.81
N THR A 60 21.31 3.65 -10.81
CA THR A 60 20.50 2.47 -10.45
C THR A 60 19.03 2.74 -10.66
N LEU A 61 18.32 1.74 -11.18
CA LEU A 61 16.90 1.78 -11.53
C LEU A 61 16.22 0.52 -10.99
N ILE A 62 14.91 0.61 -10.74
CA ILE A 62 14.07 -0.54 -10.40
C ILE A 62 13.19 -0.88 -11.61
N LEU A 63 13.17 -2.16 -11.97
CA LEU A 63 12.34 -2.70 -13.04
C LEU A 63 11.29 -3.61 -12.41
N LYS A 64 10.01 -3.20 -12.45
CA LYS A 64 8.87 -4.05 -12.08
C LYS A 64 8.35 -4.72 -13.36
N LYS A 65 8.38 -6.06 -13.41
CA LYS A 65 7.93 -6.85 -14.56
C LYS A 65 6.76 -7.74 -14.20
N THR A 66 5.88 -7.96 -15.17
CA THR A 66 4.85 -9.01 -15.05
C THR A 66 5.47 -10.40 -14.97
N HIS A 67 4.73 -11.36 -14.41
CA HIS A 67 5.13 -12.76 -14.41
C HIS A 67 4.99 -13.37 -15.81
N GLU A 68 5.92 -14.23 -16.19
CA GLU A 68 5.86 -15.01 -17.44
C GLU A 68 5.02 -16.29 -17.28
N ASP A 69 4.69 -16.68 -16.04
CA ASP A 69 3.82 -17.80 -15.72
C ASP A 69 2.36 -17.46 -16.04
N GLU A 70 1.71 -18.27 -16.89
CA GLU A 70 0.35 -18.01 -17.39
C GLU A 70 -0.71 -17.97 -16.28
N MET A 71 -0.60 -18.81 -15.25
CA MET A 71 -1.57 -18.84 -14.15
C MET A 71 -1.47 -17.59 -13.29
N LYS A 72 -0.24 -17.16 -12.97
CA LYS A 72 0.00 -15.92 -12.22
C LYS A 72 -0.38 -14.69 -13.05
N ALA A 73 -0.01 -14.67 -14.33
CA ALA A 73 -0.35 -13.60 -15.25
C ALA A 73 -1.87 -13.41 -15.38
N LYS A 74 -2.63 -14.51 -15.48
CA LYS A 74 -4.10 -14.46 -15.53
C LYS A 74 -4.72 -13.89 -14.26
N LEU A 75 -4.25 -14.30 -13.08
CA LEU A 75 -4.74 -13.72 -11.82
C LEU A 75 -4.42 -12.22 -11.72
N ILE A 76 -3.21 -11.82 -12.13
CA ILE A 76 -2.79 -10.42 -12.16
C ILE A 76 -3.67 -9.60 -13.11
N GLU A 77 -4.03 -10.18 -14.25
CA GLU A 77 -4.96 -9.60 -15.22
C GLU A 77 -6.39 -9.48 -14.67
N ASP A 78 -6.90 -10.50 -13.97
CA ASP A 78 -8.21 -10.48 -13.32
C ASP A 78 -8.33 -9.32 -12.30
N PHE A 79 -7.22 -9.01 -11.61
CA PHE A 79 -7.14 -7.86 -10.71
C PHE A 79 -6.80 -6.53 -11.41
N ALA A 80 -6.51 -6.56 -12.71
CA ALA A 80 -6.11 -5.42 -13.55
C ALA A 80 -4.91 -4.61 -13.00
N MET A 81 -4.06 -5.23 -12.16
CA MET A 81 -3.07 -4.52 -11.33
C MET A 81 -2.06 -3.71 -12.16
N PHE A 82 -1.40 -4.37 -13.13
CA PHE A 82 -0.32 -3.72 -13.91
C PHE A 82 -0.84 -2.60 -14.82
N LYS A 83 -2.03 -2.79 -15.40
CA LYS A 83 -2.69 -1.78 -16.23
C LYS A 83 -3.17 -0.60 -15.39
N GLY A 84 -3.75 -0.89 -14.22
CA GLY A 84 -4.18 0.11 -13.24
C GLY A 84 -3.02 0.97 -12.79
N GLU A 85 -1.88 0.35 -12.43
CA GLU A 85 -0.68 1.07 -12.00
C GLU A 85 -0.14 2.01 -13.08
N ILE A 86 0.03 1.53 -14.32
CA ILE A 86 0.49 2.39 -15.44
C ILE A 86 -0.49 3.54 -15.68
N LYS A 87 -1.80 3.28 -15.68
CA LYS A 87 -2.83 4.31 -15.86
C LYS A 87 -2.73 5.36 -14.75
N PHE A 88 -2.56 4.92 -13.50
CA PHE A 88 -2.44 5.81 -12.36
C PHE A 88 -1.23 6.74 -12.49
N TYR A 89 -0.03 6.19 -12.74
CA TYR A 89 1.19 6.98 -12.90
C TYR A 89 1.10 7.98 -14.06
N CYS A 90 0.59 7.55 -15.22
CA CYS A 90 0.52 8.40 -16.41
C CYS A 90 -0.55 9.51 -16.28
N ASN A 91 -1.75 9.16 -15.82
CA ASN A 91 -2.92 10.01 -16.00
C ASN A 91 -3.34 10.73 -14.72
N ILE A 92 -3.10 10.13 -13.55
CA ILE A 92 -3.59 10.63 -12.27
C ILE A 92 -2.46 11.24 -11.44
N LEU A 93 -1.35 10.53 -11.27
CA LEU A 93 -0.24 11.01 -10.46
C LEU A 93 0.47 12.23 -11.09
N SER A 94 0.44 12.34 -12.42
CA SER A 94 0.87 13.56 -13.12
C SER A 94 0.01 14.77 -12.75
N LYS A 95 -1.25 14.58 -12.35
CA LYS A 95 -2.13 15.64 -11.82
C LYS A 95 -1.82 15.98 -10.37
N PHE A 96 -1.31 15.03 -9.59
CA PHE A 96 -0.79 15.32 -8.25
C PHE A 96 0.43 16.23 -8.36
N ASP A 97 1.35 15.89 -9.27
CA ASP A 97 2.54 16.71 -9.55
C ASP A 97 2.16 18.12 -10.03
N GLN A 98 1.26 18.21 -11.01
CA GLN A 98 0.76 19.49 -11.50
C GLN A 98 0.13 20.33 -10.37
N LEU A 99 -0.71 19.72 -9.54
CA LEU A 99 -1.37 20.41 -8.44
C LEU A 99 -0.35 20.92 -7.41
N MET A 100 0.67 20.12 -7.09
CA MET A 100 1.75 20.55 -6.20
C MET A 100 2.48 21.77 -6.76
N ASP A 101 2.76 21.79 -8.07
CA ASP A 101 3.41 22.94 -8.73
C ASP A 101 2.51 24.19 -8.74
N ASP A 102 1.23 24.03 -9.10
CA ASP A 102 0.25 25.12 -9.19
C ASP A 102 0.04 25.83 -7.83
N TYR A 103 0.11 25.07 -6.74
CA TYR A 103 -0.03 25.58 -5.37
C TYR A 103 1.32 25.84 -4.67
N GLN A 104 2.44 25.69 -5.38
CA GLN A 104 3.80 25.88 -4.85
C GLN A 104 4.11 24.99 -3.63
N ASP A 105 3.53 23.79 -3.58
CA ASP A 105 3.82 22.76 -2.60
C ASP A 105 5.19 22.12 -2.88
N ASN A 106 6.24 22.74 -2.32
CA ASN A 106 7.62 22.28 -2.48
C ASN A 106 8.01 21.12 -1.54
N ARG A 107 7.06 20.51 -0.80
CA ARG A 107 7.37 19.38 0.08
C ARG A 107 7.65 18.14 -0.75
N ASP A 108 8.64 17.34 -0.34
CA ASP A 108 8.97 16.05 -0.98
C ASP A 108 7.74 15.18 -1.24
N LYS A 109 7.58 14.65 -2.46
CA LYS A 109 6.47 13.77 -2.84
C LYS A 109 6.35 12.57 -1.88
N VAL A 110 5.15 12.06 -1.61
CA VAL A 110 5.00 10.85 -0.78
C VAL A 110 5.02 9.54 -1.60
N TRP A 111 5.17 9.62 -2.92
CA TRP A 111 5.27 8.49 -3.85
C TRP A 111 6.63 8.42 -4.55
N CYS A 112 6.90 7.27 -5.18
CA CYS A 112 8.06 7.03 -6.04
C CYS A 112 7.83 7.57 -7.46
N ASN A 113 8.87 8.01 -8.16
CA ASN A 113 8.74 8.44 -9.55
C ASN A 113 8.86 7.26 -10.53
N MET A 114 7.88 7.14 -11.44
CA MET A 114 7.99 6.32 -12.64
C MET A 114 8.79 7.08 -13.70
N LEU A 115 9.86 6.45 -14.20
CA LEU A 115 10.75 7.01 -15.21
C LEU A 115 10.37 6.59 -16.63
N GLY A 116 9.64 5.49 -16.77
CA GLY A 116 9.16 4.99 -18.05
C GLY A 116 8.52 3.62 -17.93
N TYR A 117 7.95 3.13 -19.02
CA TYR A 117 7.31 1.81 -19.05
C TYR A 117 7.30 1.22 -20.46
N ILE A 118 7.15 -0.11 -20.52
CA ILE A 118 6.71 -0.85 -21.70
C ILE A 118 5.30 -1.33 -21.38
N PRO A 119 4.28 -0.96 -22.19
CA PRO A 119 2.88 -1.29 -21.92
C PRO A 119 2.70 -2.77 -21.55
N TYR A 120 2.03 -3.01 -20.43
CA TYR A 120 1.65 -4.33 -19.92
C TYR A 120 2.82 -5.30 -19.63
N LYS A 121 4.07 -4.84 -19.66
CA LYS A 121 5.25 -5.69 -19.51
C LYS A 121 6.23 -5.23 -18.44
N THR A 122 6.56 -3.94 -18.42
CA THR A 122 7.62 -3.43 -17.52
C THR A 122 7.34 -1.99 -17.12
N ILE A 123 7.53 -1.69 -15.84
CA ILE A 123 7.56 -0.32 -15.32
C ILE A 123 8.97 -0.07 -14.79
N VAL A 124 9.51 1.12 -15.07
CA VAL A 124 10.83 1.56 -14.64
C VAL A 124 10.65 2.65 -13.59
N PHE A 125 11.16 2.42 -12.40
CA PHE A 125 11.14 3.37 -11.29
C PHE A 125 12.56 3.86 -10.96
N GLU A 126 12.62 5.01 -10.30
CA GLU A 126 13.85 5.41 -9.61
C GLU A 126 14.21 4.41 -8.50
N ASP A 127 15.51 4.27 -8.21
CA ASP A 127 15.95 3.44 -7.09
C ASP A 127 16.01 4.25 -5.79
N LEU A 128 14.97 4.10 -4.97
CA LEU A 128 14.90 4.78 -3.68
C LEU A 128 16.03 4.39 -2.71
N LYS A 129 16.65 3.21 -2.86
CA LYS A 129 17.84 2.87 -2.06
C LYS A 129 19.00 3.81 -2.35
N ALA A 130 19.15 4.26 -3.60
CA ALA A 130 20.16 5.27 -3.96
C ALA A 130 19.88 6.65 -3.34
N LYS A 131 18.67 6.87 -2.84
CA LYS A 131 18.24 8.07 -2.10
C LYS A 131 18.20 7.86 -0.57
N ASN A 132 18.84 6.79 -0.08
CA ASN A 132 18.93 6.40 1.33
C ASN A 132 17.57 6.06 1.97
N PHE A 133 16.61 5.61 1.16
CA PHE A 133 15.41 4.97 1.70
C PHE A 133 15.66 3.47 1.86
N GLN A 134 15.05 2.88 2.89
CA GLN A 134 15.12 1.46 3.17
C GLN A 134 13.76 0.91 3.54
N MET A 135 13.50 -0.33 3.13
CA MET A 135 12.35 -1.09 3.58
C MET A 135 12.66 -1.68 4.95
N ILE A 136 11.67 -1.69 5.84
CA ILE A 136 11.80 -2.31 7.17
C ILE A 136 11.33 -3.76 7.15
N GLU A 137 11.72 -4.49 8.19
CA GLU A 137 11.35 -5.89 8.37
C GLU A 137 9.86 -6.03 8.70
N ARG A 138 9.10 -6.67 7.80
CA ARG A 138 7.64 -6.76 7.88
C ARG A 138 7.12 -7.53 9.10
N THR A 139 7.85 -8.55 9.54
CA THR A 139 7.48 -9.41 10.67
C THR A 139 7.61 -8.74 12.03
N LYS A 140 8.34 -7.62 12.12
CA LYS A 140 8.47 -6.83 13.36
C LYS A 140 7.35 -5.81 13.57
N PHE A 141 6.51 -5.61 12.55
CA PHE A 141 5.52 -4.55 12.49
C PHE A 141 6.12 -3.15 12.77
N GLN A 142 5.29 -2.13 12.61
CA GLN A 142 5.66 -0.73 12.77
C GLN A 142 5.35 -0.27 14.20
N ASP A 143 6.31 0.46 14.78
CA ASP A 143 6.10 1.16 16.04
C ASP A 143 5.34 2.48 15.87
N ARG A 144 5.07 3.16 16.98
CA ARG A 144 4.41 4.46 17.01
C ARG A 144 5.04 5.51 16.09
N ASN A 145 6.37 5.62 16.05
CA ASN A 145 7.05 6.68 15.27
C ASN A 145 6.86 6.47 13.77
N HIS A 146 6.96 5.22 13.31
CA HIS A 146 6.65 4.87 11.93
C HIS A 146 5.17 5.10 11.62
N ALA A 147 4.26 4.72 12.53
CA ALA A 147 2.82 4.90 12.35
C ALA A 147 2.40 6.37 12.25
N LEU A 148 2.96 7.25 13.07
CA LEU A 148 2.73 8.69 12.97
C LEU A 148 3.17 9.22 11.59
N LEU A 149 4.36 8.85 11.12
CA LEU A 149 4.88 9.29 9.83
C LEU A 149 4.07 8.76 8.63
N VAL A 150 3.67 7.48 8.67
CA VAL A 150 2.84 6.87 7.62
C VAL A 150 1.48 7.53 7.57
N LEU A 151 0.80 7.71 8.70
CA LEU A 151 -0.50 8.36 8.73
C LEU A 151 -0.44 9.83 8.32
N ASN A 152 0.63 10.54 8.69
CA ASN A 152 0.89 11.90 8.19
C ASN A 152 1.00 11.93 6.65
N SER A 153 1.80 11.03 6.07
CA SER A 153 2.06 10.98 4.63
C SER A 153 0.85 10.48 3.84
N LEU A 154 0.12 9.52 4.38
CA LEU A 154 -1.11 8.98 3.83
C LEU A 154 -2.23 10.02 3.85
N ALA A 155 -2.34 10.83 4.91
CA ALA A 155 -3.25 11.97 4.96
C ALA A 155 -2.96 12.99 3.86
N ARG A 156 -1.68 13.28 3.59
CA ARG A 156 -1.29 14.16 2.47
C ARG A 156 -1.64 13.56 1.11
N PHE A 157 -1.39 12.27 0.92
CA PHE A 157 -1.80 11.54 -0.30
C PHE A 157 -3.32 11.65 -0.53
N HIS A 158 -4.11 11.40 0.52
CA HIS A 158 -5.56 11.50 0.50
C HIS A 158 -6.07 12.94 0.29
N ALA A 159 -5.43 13.95 0.87
CA ALA A 159 -5.81 15.34 0.62
C ALA A 159 -5.61 15.69 -0.86
N ILE A 160 -4.43 15.41 -1.43
CA ILE A 160 -4.14 15.71 -2.84
C ILE A 160 -5.10 14.93 -3.75
N GLY A 161 -5.33 13.65 -3.46
CA GLY A 161 -6.29 12.83 -4.21
C GLY A 161 -7.72 13.38 -4.17
N TYR A 162 -8.14 13.94 -3.03
CA TYR A 162 -9.44 14.59 -2.89
C TYR A 162 -9.51 15.83 -3.79
N VAL A 163 -8.49 16.70 -3.76
CA VAL A 163 -8.44 17.91 -4.58
C VAL A 163 -8.50 17.58 -6.06
N VAL A 164 -7.74 16.57 -6.51
CA VAL A 164 -7.72 16.10 -7.91
C VAL A 164 -9.13 15.70 -8.37
N VAL A 165 -9.85 14.93 -7.55
CA VAL A 165 -11.22 14.51 -7.87
C VAL A 165 -12.19 15.70 -7.82
N LYS A 166 -12.07 16.55 -6.79
CA LYS A 166 -12.95 17.72 -6.59
C LYS A 166 -12.83 18.75 -7.70
N GLN A 167 -11.63 18.93 -8.26
CA GLN A 167 -11.38 19.83 -9.40
C GLN A 167 -11.72 19.19 -10.75
N GLY A 168 -12.18 17.94 -10.78
CA GLY A 168 -12.59 17.25 -12.00
C GLY A 168 -11.41 16.73 -12.85
N PHE A 169 -10.21 16.64 -12.29
CA PHE A 169 -9.07 16.02 -12.98
C PHE A 169 -9.14 14.50 -13.01
N ALA A 170 -9.91 13.90 -12.11
CA ALA A 170 -10.21 12.48 -12.07
C ALA A 170 -11.66 12.25 -11.64
N SER A 171 -12.23 11.15 -12.11
CA SER A 171 -13.61 10.73 -11.87
C SER A 171 -13.67 9.26 -11.46
N LYS A 172 -14.85 8.75 -11.10
CA LYS A 172 -14.99 7.35 -10.71
C LYS A 172 -14.61 6.41 -11.87
N GLU A 173 -14.89 6.82 -13.09
CA GLU A 173 -14.63 6.10 -14.34
C GLU A 173 -13.12 5.93 -14.62
N ASP A 174 -12.28 6.72 -13.94
CA ASP A 174 -10.83 6.61 -14.04
C ASP A 174 -10.26 5.45 -13.23
N PHE A 175 -11.03 4.90 -12.29
CA PHE A 175 -10.61 3.84 -11.40
C PHE A 175 -11.39 2.54 -11.63
N ASP A 176 -10.71 1.42 -11.42
CA ASP A 176 -11.40 0.13 -11.27
C ASP A 176 -11.94 0.01 -9.83
N LEU A 177 -12.86 -0.93 -9.61
CA LEU A 177 -13.33 -1.26 -8.27
C LEU A 177 -12.18 -1.79 -7.43
N TYR A 178 -12.23 -1.51 -6.13
CA TYR A 178 -11.32 -2.13 -5.18
C TYR A 178 -11.45 -3.65 -5.26
N TYR A 179 -10.34 -4.39 -5.16
CA TYR A 179 -10.38 -5.84 -5.40
C TYR A 179 -11.33 -6.57 -4.44
N MET A 180 -11.49 -6.14 -3.18
CA MET A 180 -12.45 -6.75 -2.25
C MET A 180 -13.92 -6.39 -2.57
N GLU A 181 -14.16 -5.36 -3.39
CA GLU A 181 -15.49 -5.02 -3.90
C GLU A 181 -15.89 -5.92 -5.07
N LYS A 182 -14.94 -6.49 -5.82
CA LYS A 182 -15.21 -7.40 -6.94
C LYS A 182 -15.83 -8.72 -6.49
N ASP A 183 -16.79 -9.25 -7.25
CA ASP A 183 -17.35 -10.61 -7.04
C ASP A 183 -16.56 -11.62 -7.89
N LEU A 184 -15.38 -11.99 -7.40
CA LEU A 184 -14.49 -12.93 -8.06
C LEU A 184 -14.24 -14.16 -7.17
N PRO A 185 -14.10 -15.38 -7.74
CA PRO A 185 -13.72 -16.56 -6.98
C PRO A 185 -12.43 -16.37 -6.19
N SER A 186 -11.46 -15.65 -6.74
CA SER A 186 -10.18 -15.36 -6.08
C SER A 186 -10.35 -14.50 -4.82
N VAL A 187 -11.30 -13.57 -4.83
CA VAL A 187 -11.64 -12.73 -3.67
C VAL A 187 -12.33 -13.58 -2.60
N LYS A 188 -13.23 -14.48 -2.99
CA LYS A 188 -13.85 -15.43 -2.06
C LYS A 188 -12.80 -16.37 -1.46
N GLY A 189 -11.90 -16.92 -2.26
CA GLY A 189 -10.78 -17.73 -1.79
C GLY A 189 -9.84 -16.97 -0.86
N LEU A 190 -9.61 -15.67 -1.12
CA LEU A 190 -8.81 -14.82 -0.24
C LEU A 190 -9.49 -14.67 1.12
N LEU A 191 -10.78 -14.33 1.14
CA LEU A 191 -11.50 -14.03 2.36
C LEU A 191 -11.95 -15.30 3.10
N GLN A 192 -12.85 -16.07 2.50
CA GLN A 192 -13.46 -17.26 3.10
C GLN A 192 -12.42 -18.37 3.28
N GLY A 193 -11.51 -18.51 2.33
CA GLY A 193 -10.42 -19.46 2.40
C GLY A 193 -9.46 -19.23 3.56
N GLY A 194 -9.05 -17.96 3.74
CA GLY A 194 -8.20 -17.56 4.86
C GLY A 194 -8.89 -17.81 6.21
N LEU A 195 -10.16 -17.44 6.33
CA LEU A 195 -10.95 -17.69 7.54
C LEU A 195 -11.12 -19.20 7.82
N LYS A 196 -11.44 -20.00 6.80
CA LYS A 196 -11.57 -21.45 6.93
C LYS A 196 -10.27 -22.08 7.42
N LYS A 197 -9.14 -21.72 6.80
CA LYS A 197 -7.84 -22.22 7.19
C LYS A 197 -7.47 -21.83 8.62
N LEU A 198 -7.77 -20.59 9.02
CA LEU A 198 -7.58 -20.13 10.40
C LEU A 198 -8.42 -20.98 11.38
N CYS A 199 -9.71 -21.19 11.11
CA CYS A 199 -10.56 -22.03 11.97
C CYS A 199 -10.01 -23.46 12.12
N ASP A 200 -9.61 -24.07 11.01
CA ASP A 200 -9.06 -25.43 11.02
C ASP A 200 -7.79 -25.49 11.90
N VAL A 201 -6.88 -24.52 11.77
CA VAL A 201 -5.65 -24.45 12.58
C VAL A 201 -5.93 -24.14 14.06
N ILE A 202 -6.95 -23.32 14.36
CA ILE A 202 -7.35 -23.09 15.75
C ILE A 202 -7.81 -24.40 16.42
N GLU A 203 -8.56 -25.22 15.69
CA GLU A 203 -9.09 -26.49 16.21
C GLU A 203 -8.02 -27.55 16.43
N THR A 204 -7.01 -27.58 15.55
CA THR A 204 -5.95 -28.60 15.56
C THR A 204 -4.71 -28.20 16.36
N ASP A 205 -4.26 -26.94 16.27
CA ASP A 205 -2.93 -26.53 16.72
C ASP A 205 -2.93 -25.46 17.83
N TRP A 206 -4.00 -24.70 18.01
CA TRP A 206 -4.07 -23.69 19.08
C TRP A 206 -4.49 -24.29 20.42
N THR A 207 -4.26 -23.54 21.50
CA THR A 207 -4.63 -23.99 22.85
C THR A 207 -6.15 -24.15 23.00
N PRO A 208 -6.64 -25.10 23.83
CA PRO A 208 -8.07 -25.44 23.92
C PRO A 208 -9.02 -24.28 24.17
N GLU A 209 -8.58 -23.22 24.85
CA GLU A 209 -9.34 -22.00 25.11
C GLU A 209 -9.81 -21.26 23.84
N TRP A 210 -9.15 -21.47 22.69
CA TRP A 210 -9.51 -20.85 21.42
C TRP A 210 -10.50 -21.67 20.60
N LYS A 211 -10.78 -22.93 20.96
CA LYS A 211 -11.66 -23.81 20.17
C LYS A 211 -13.09 -23.26 20.06
N GLY A 212 -13.64 -22.71 21.15
CA GLY A 212 -14.95 -22.06 21.11
C GLY A 212 -15.00 -20.79 20.24
N ILE A 213 -13.85 -20.16 20.02
CA ILE A 213 -13.73 -19.01 19.09
C ILE A 213 -13.80 -19.48 17.64
N SER A 214 -13.18 -20.63 17.32
CA SER A 214 -13.28 -21.23 15.98
C SER A 214 -14.74 -21.48 15.58
N GLU A 215 -15.55 -22.05 16.48
CA GLU A 215 -16.96 -22.34 16.20
C GLU A 215 -17.77 -21.07 15.85
N LYS A 216 -17.48 -19.95 16.52
CA LYS A 216 -18.10 -18.65 16.23
C LYS A 216 -17.58 -18.08 14.91
N LEU A 217 -16.27 -18.12 14.68
CA LEU A 217 -15.65 -17.62 13.46
C LEU A 217 -16.10 -18.40 12.23
N ARG A 218 -16.31 -19.71 12.36
CA ARG A 218 -16.78 -20.58 11.28
C ARG A 218 -18.17 -20.16 10.77
N LYS A 219 -19.05 -19.64 11.63
CA LYS A 219 -20.35 -19.07 11.25
C LYS A 219 -20.22 -17.75 10.47
N GLN A 220 -19.07 -17.10 10.54
CA GLN A 220 -18.81 -15.83 9.84
C GLN A 220 -18.29 -16.02 8.42
N ILE A 221 -17.83 -17.22 8.05
CA ILE A 221 -17.20 -17.50 6.74
C ILE A 221 -18.16 -17.15 5.60
N ASP A 222 -19.36 -17.73 5.59
CA ASP A 222 -20.30 -17.60 4.46
C ASP A 222 -20.93 -16.21 4.37
N VAL A 223 -21.02 -15.50 5.51
CA VAL A 223 -21.63 -14.16 5.59
C VAL A 223 -20.61 -13.03 5.44
N ALA A 224 -19.31 -13.33 5.43
CA ALA A 224 -18.26 -12.31 5.42
C ALA A 224 -18.37 -11.35 4.23
N ASP A 225 -18.59 -11.91 3.04
CA ASP A 225 -18.73 -11.12 1.81
C ASP A 225 -19.94 -10.18 1.90
N GLY A 226 -21.12 -10.71 2.28
CA GLY A 226 -22.35 -9.93 2.43
C GLY A 226 -22.27 -8.83 3.50
N ARG A 227 -21.39 -8.97 4.50
CA ARG A 227 -21.11 -7.93 5.51
C ARG A 227 -20.09 -6.90 5.04
N LEU A 228 -19.15 -7.28 4.17
CA LEU A 228 -18.14 -6.39 3.60
C LEU A 228 -18.69 -5.53 2.46
N LYS A 229 -19.44 -6.10 1.51
CA LYS A 229 -19.93 -5.39 0.31
C LYS A 229 -20.64 -4.07 0.63
N PRO A 230 -21.54 -3.97 1.63
CA PRO A 230 -22.21 -2.72 1.96
C PRO A 230 -21.25 -1.61 2.43
N LEU A 231 -20.04 -1.94 2.91
CA LEU A 231 -19.09 -0.94 3.38
C LEU A 231 -18.50 -0.09 2.25
N PHE A 232 -18.49 -0.60 1.01
CA PHE A 232 -17.96 0.09 -0.18
C PHE A 232 -18.98 1.05 -0.81
N ILE A 233 -20.24 1.03 -0.36
CA ILE A 233 -21.28 1.90 -0.89
C ILE A 233 -21.10 3.32 -0.33
N LYS A 234 -21.02 4.30 -1.24
CA LYS A 234 -20.93 5.73 -0.88
C LYS A 234 -22.16 6.16 -0.08
N ASN A 235 -21.95 6.86 1.03
CA ASN A 235 -23.01 7.58 1.74
C ASN A 235 -22.88 9.11 1.52
N GLU A 236 -23.95 9.86 1.77
CA GLU A 236 -24.02 11.31 1.50
C GLU A 236 -22.96 12.13 2.26
N ASN A 237 -22.50 11.63 3.40
CA ASN A 237 -21.50 12.29 4.25
C ASN A 237 -20.07 11.74 4.04
N SER A 238 -19.86 10.92 3.01
CA SER A 238 -18.56 10.27 2.77
C SER A 238 -17.57 11.25 2.15
N PHE A 239 -16.46 11.47 2.85
CA PHE A 239 -15.27 12.04 2.23
C PHE A 239 -14.59 10.93 1.41
N TRP A 240 -14.80 10.98 0.09
CA TRP A 240 -14.16 10.06 -0.85
C TRP A 240 -12.93 10.71 -1.46
N THR A 241 -11.85 9.94 -1.52
CA THR A 241 -10.58 10.32 -2.10
C THR A 241 -10.00 9.14 -2.86
N ILE A 242 -8.88 9.38 -3.53
CA ILE A 242 -8.07 8.35 -4.14
C ILE A 242 -7.32 7.63 -3.01
N CYS A 243 -7.75 6.41 -2.72
CA CYS A 243 -7.06 5.51 -1.81
C CYS A 243 -5.92 4.80 -2.54
N HIS A 244 -4.86 4.49 -1.81
CA HIS A 244 -3.74 3.67 -2.23
C HIS A 244 -4.16 2.20 -2.42
N GLY A 245 -4.94 1.64 -1.48
CA GLY A 245 -5.56 0.31 -1.57
C GLY A 245 -4.69 -0.88 -1.16
N ASP A 246 -3.38 -0.71 -1.02
CA ASP A 246 -2.46 -1.74 -0.48
C ASP A 246 -1.38 -1.16 0.43
N VAL A 247 -1.81 -0.49 1.51
CA VAL A 247 -0.93 0.27 2.42
C VAL A 247 -0.33 -0.64 3.49
N TRP A 248 0.69 -1.43 3.14
CA TRP A 248 1.41 -2.29 4.08
C TRP A 248 2.92 -2.09 4.07
N THR A 249 3.61 -2.66 5.06
CA THR A 249 5.04 -2.45 5.32
C THR A 249 5.95 -2.67 4.09
N CYS A 250 5.69 -3.67 3.24
CA CYS A 250 6.54 -3.90 2.05
C CYS A 250 6.28 -2.92 0.91
N ASN A 251 5.17 -2.17 0.94
CA ASN A 251 4.88 -1.09 0.00
C ASN A 251 5.33 0.27 0.55
N MET A 252 6.24 0.28 1.52
CA MET A 252 6.79 1.49 2.13
C MET A 252 8.31 1.41 2.18
N MET A 253 8.95 2.53 1.88
CA MET A 253 10.37 2.72 2.18
C MET A 253 10.56 3.98 3.01
N PHE A 254 11.38 3.87 4.04
CA PHE A 254 11.61 4.89 5.05
C PHE A 254 13.02 5.45 4.92
N LYS A 255 13.15 6.75 5.16
CA LYS A 255 14.43 7.44 5.34
C LYS A 255 14.53 7.86 6.79
N TYR A 256 15.74 7.80 7.34
CA TYR A 256 15.99 8.01 8.77
C TYR A 256 16.86 9.23 9.01
N CYS A 257 16.81 9.72 10.24
CA CYS A 257 17.66 10.80 10.69
C CYS A 257 19.13 10.38 10.63
N SER A 258 20.02 11.28 10.19
CA SER A 258 21.44 10.95 9.99
C SER A 258 22.21 10.67 11.28
N TYR A 259 21.70 11.11 12.42
CA TYR A 259 22.31 10.88 13.74
C TYR A 259 21.53 9.88 14.60
N ASP A 260 20.38 9.39 14.13
CA ASP A 260 19.56 8.39 14.83
C ASP A 260 18.74 7.56 13.82
N GLU A 261 19.19 6.34 13.59
CA GLU A 261 18.57 5.40 12.66
C GLU A 261 17.22 4.83 13.16
N THR A 262 16.81 5.16 14.39
CA THR A 262 15.51 4.76 14.94
C THR A 262 14.40 5.78 14.66
N ILE A 263 14.76 6.98 14.20
CA ILE A 263 13.81 8.07 13.93
C ILE A 263 13.55 8.16 12.42
N PRO A 264 12.40 7.67 11.92
CA PRO A 264 12.03 7.83 10.52
C PRO A 264 11.61 9.29 10.27
N ILE A 265 12.09 9.86 9.16
CA ILE A 265 11.87 11.28 8.80
C ILE A 265 11.14 11.47 7.47
N ALA A 266 11.10 10.45 6.62
CA ALA A 266 10.32 10.46 5.39
C ALA A 266 9.92 9.03 5.00
N VAL A 267 8.77 8.89 4.36
CA VAL A 267 8.29 7.63 3.79
C VAL A 267 7.87 7.83 2.35
N LYS A 268 8.11 6.81 1.51
CA LYS A 268 7.60 6.71 0.15
C LYS A 268 6.65 5.52 0.07
N LEU A 269 5.44 5.79 -0.37
CA LEU A 269 4.44 4.78 -0.72
C LEU A 269 4.76 4.24 -2.11
N LEU A 270 4.72 2.91 -2.23
CA LEU A 270 5.05 2.14 -3.43
C LEU A 270 3.86 1.29 -3.85
N ASP A 271 3.92 0.77 -5.07
CA ASP A 271 2.94 -0.17 -5.61
C ASP A 271 1.51 0.39 -5.65
N LEU A 272 1.29 1.26 -6.63
CA LEU A 272 0.03 2.00 -6.81
C LEU A 272 -0.95 1.21 -7.71
N GLN A 273 -0.94 -0.12 -7.62
CA GLN A 273 -1.71 -1.01 -8.50
C GLN A 273 -3.16 -1.22 -8.08
N THR A 274 -3.50 -0.96 -6.82
CA THR A 274 -4.86 -1.11 -6.26
C THR A 274 -5.52 0.22 -5.93
N THR A 275 -5.02 1.32 -6.51
CA THR A 275 -5.57 2.65 -6.30
C THR A 275 -7.01 2.73 -6.79
N HIS A 276 -7.89 3.30 -5.98
CA HIS A 276 -9.32 3.35 -6.27
C HIS A 276 -9.97 4.54 -5.54
N LEU A 277 -11.19 4.91 -5.97
CA LEU A 277 -11.93 6.00 -5.34
C LEU A 277 -12.81 5.47 -4.20
N ASN A 278 -12.52 5.85 -2.95
CA ASN A 278 -13.27 5.37 -1.79
C ASN A 278 -13.04 6.27 -0.55
N SER A 279 -13.58 5.87 0.60
CA SER A 279 -13.25 6.46 1.90
C SER A 279 -11.79 6.20 2.28
N TYR A 280 -11.09 7.24 2.76
CA TYR A 280 -9.74 7.13 3.33
C TYR A 280 -9.64 6.09 4.45
N GLY A 281 -10.75 5.78 5.10
CA GLY A 281 -10.79 4.87 6.23
C GLY A 281 -10.37 3.46 5.86
N PHE A 282 -10.55 3.04 4.60
CA PHE A 282 -10.09 1.72 4.14
C PHE A 282 -8.57 1.60 4.23
N ASP A 283 -7.81 2.57 3.73
CA ASP A 283 -6.35 2.56 3.82
C ASP A 283 -5.84 2.64 5.27
N ILE A 284 -6.48 3.47 6.11
CA ILE A 284 -6.13 3.57 7.53
C ILE A 284 -6.34 2.22 8.22
N MET A 285 -7.53 1.61 8.05
CA MET A 285 -7.83 0.32 8.67
C MET A 285 -6.92 -0.79 8.13
N TYR A 286 -6.64 -0.80 6.84
CA TYR A 286 -5.73 -1.76 6.22
C TYR A 286 -4.33 -1.67 6.84
N TYR A 287 -3.77 -0.46 6.88
CA TYR A 287 -2.45 -0.21 7.47
C TYR A 287 -2.38 -0.59 8.96
N MET A 288 -3.33 -0.08 9.75
CA MET A 288 -3.35 -0.27 11.19
C MET A 288 -3.50 -1.75 11.58
N TYR A 289 -4.24 -2.53 10.79
CA TYR A 289 -4.50 -3.94 11.09
C TYR A 289 -3.52 -4.94 10.49
N THR A 290 -2.71 -4.55 9.50
CA THR A 290 -1.71 -5.43 8.86
C THR A 290 -0.27 -5.11 9.26
N SER A 291 0.02 -3.86 9.61
CA SER A 291 1.40 -3.36 9.63
C SER A 291 1.81 -2.72 10.94
N VAL A 292 0.89 -2.22 11.77
CA VAL A 292 1.23 -1.59 13.06
C VAL A 292 1.18 -2.60 14.20
N ARG A 293 2.14 -2.54 15.11
CA ARG A 293 2.17 -3.37 16.33
C ARG A 293 0.86 -3.22 17.10
N VAL A 294 0.33 -4.34 17.60
CA VAL A 294 -0.94 -4.35 18.33
C VAL A 294 -0.90 -3.38 19.52
N HIS A 295 0.16 -3.44 20.32
CA HIS A 295 0.33 -2.54 21.46
C HIS A 295 0.31 -1.06 21.03
N ASP A 296 1.10 -0.69 20.02
CA ASP A 296 1.18 0.70 19.57
C ASP A 296 -0.16 1.20 19.01
N ARG A 297 -0.84 0.42 18.17
CA ARG A 297 -2.14 0.84 17.63
C ARG A 297 -3.23 0.94 18.70
N THR A 298 -3.23 0.07 19.72
CA THR A 298 -4.27 0.12 20.76
C THR A 298 -4.01 1.23 21.76
N THR A 299 -2.75 1.42 22.15
CA THR A 299 -2.36 2.41 23.15
C THR A 299 -2.41 3.83 22.60
N TYR A 300 -1.97 4.02 21.34
CA TYR A 300 -1.85 5.35 20.72
C TYR A 300 -2.92 5.62 19.66
N TRP A 301 -4.01 4.85 19.61
CA TRP A 301 -5.05 4.98 18.58
C TRP A 301 -5.48 6.44 18.34
N ASN A 302 -5.88 7.14 19.40
CA ASN A 302 -6.38 8.52 19.29
C ASN A 302 -5.30 9.50 18.84
N GLU A 303 -4.04 9.29 19.26
CA GLU A 303 -2.92 10.12 18.81
C GLU A 303 -2.66 9.92 17.32
N LEU A 304 -2.63 8.67 16.87
CA LEU A 304 -2.40 8.28 15.49
C LEU A 304 -3.49 8.87 14.56
N ILE A 305 -4.76 8.78 14.97
CA ILE A 305 -5.87 9.35 14.20
C ILE A 305 -5.86 10.89 14.24
N ALA A 306 -5.50 11.49 15.37
CA ALA A 306 -5.34 12.94 15.46
C ALA A 306 -4.24 13.47 14.53
N GLU A 307 -3.13 12.73 14.41
CA GLU A 307 -2.04 13.06 13.49
C GLU A 307 -2.48 12.98 12.02
N TYR A 308 -3.21 11.91 11.65
CA TYR A 308 -3.83 11.80 10.34
C TYR A 308 -4.74 13.00 10.04
N HIS A 309 -5.67 13.32 10.95
CA HIS A 309 -6.61 14.42 10.80
C HIS A 309 -5.89 15.78 10.65
N ARG A 310 -4.88 16.03 11.50
CA ARG A 310 -4.09 17.26 11.46
C ARG A 310 -3.40 17.45 10.12
N SER A 311 -2.76 16.39 9.60
CA SER A 311 -2.08 16.42 8.29
C SER A 311 -3.07 16.57 7.13
N LEU A 312 -4.19 15.86 7.16
CA LEU A 312 -5.25 15.95 6.14
C LEU A 312 -5.78 17.37 6.06
N LYS A 313 -6.19 17.93 7.21
CA LYS A 313 -6.73 19.28 7.31
C LYS A 313 -5.70 20.32 6.85
N SER A 314 -4.46 20.25 7.36
CA SER A 314 -3.39 21.18 6.96
C SER A 314 -3.15 21.13 5.46
N THR A 315 -3.09 19.93 4.87
CA THR A 315 -2.86 19.79 3.43
C THR A 315 -4.04 20.36 2.65
N LEU A 316 -5.28 20.06 3.02
CA LEU A 316 -6.46 20.65 2.37
C LEU A 316 -6.48 22.18 2.48
N THR A 317 -6.06 22.75 3.61
CA THR A 317 -5.89 24.20 3.77
C THR A 317 -4.89 24.77 2.76
N ASP A 318 -3.74 24.10 2.56
CA ASP A 318 -2.73 24.52 1.57
C ASP A 318 -3.32 24.60 0.14
N TYR A 319 -4.29 23.74 -0.17
CA TYR A 319 -5.00 23.70 -1.45
C TYR A 319 -6.30 24.52 -1.48
N GLY A 320 -6.59 25.31 -0.44
CA GLY A 320 -7.79 26.16 -0.35
C GLY A 320 -9.10 25.40 -0.10
N MET A 321 -9.04 24.17 0.42
CA MET A 321 -10.17 23.26 0.67
C MET A 321 -10.37 22.95 2.16
N GLU A 322 -10.01 23.87 3.07
CA GLU A 322 -10.15 23.65 4.52
C GLU A 322 -11.58 23.27 4.93
N ALA A 323 -12.59 23.89 4.31
CA ALA A 323 -13.99 23.65 4.62
C ALA A 323 -14.48 22.24 4.26
N ASP A 324 -13.77 21.53 3.37
CA ASP A 324 -14.08 20.15 2.99
C ASP A 324 -13.47 19.12 3.95
N ALA A 325 -12.59 19.53 4.87
CA ALA A 325 -11.91 18.61 5.78
C ALA A 325 -12.92 17.97 6.77
N PRO A 326 -12.94 16.63 6.90
CA PRO A 326 -13.78 15.97 7.88
C PRO A 326 -13.27 16.30 9.28
N THR A 327 -14.20 16.49 10.22
CA THR A 327 -13.88 16.63 11.64
C THR A 327 -13.27 15.35 12.20
N LEU A 328 -12.54 15.46 13.31
CA LEU A 328 -11.98 14.30 14.01
C LEU A 328 -13.06 13.27 14.41
N ASP A 329 -14.24 13.74 14.83
CA ASP A 329 -15.37 12.86 15.17
C ASP A 329 -15.92 12.13 13.95
N GLN A 330 -15.98 12.77 12.78
CA GLN A 330 -16.37 12.13 11.53
C GLN A 330 -15.35 11.05 11.11
N ILE A 331 -14.05 11.32 11.29
CA ILE A 331 -13.01 10.30 11.06
C ILE A 331 -13.19 9.12 12.01
N HIS A 332 -13.39 9.34 13.31
CA HIS A 332 -13.65 8.25 14.25
C HIS A 332 -14.91 7.46 13.92
N ALA A 333 -15.99 8.13 13.53
CA ALA A 333 -17.24 7.47 13.12
C ALA A 333 -17.03 6.60 11.87
N GLU A 334 -16.27 7.09 10.89
CA GLU A 334 -15.96 6.35 9.67
C GLU A 334 -15.07 5.13 9.95
N LEU A 335 -14.02 5.28 10.76
CA LEU A 335 -13.17 4.14 11.16
C LEU A 335 -13.96 3.10 11.94
N LYS A 336 -14.88 3.53 12.82
CA LYS A 336 -15.78 2.62 13.55
C LYS A 336 -16.71 1.86 12.59
N ARG A 337 -17.24 2.52 11.56
CA ARG A 337 -18.04 1.87 10.51
C ARG A 337 -17.25 0.76 9.82
N LEU A 338 -15.95 0.98 9.64
CA LEU A 338 -15.01 0.06 8.99
C LEU A 338 -14.35 -0.95 9.94
N ASN A 339 -14.76 -1.03 11.22
CA ASN A 339 -14.22 -2.01 12.18
C ASN A 339 -14.27 -3.45 11.63
N TYR A 340 -15.37 -3.84 10.98
CA TYR A 340 -15.49 -5.17 10.39
C TYR A 340 -14.49 -5.41 9.26
N TYR A 341 -14.23 -4.40 8.43
CA TYR A 341 -13.18 -4.48 7.41
C TYR A 341 -11.79 -4.64 8.05
N GLY A 342 -11.52 -3.93 9.15
CA GLY A 342 -10.29 -4.11 9.93
C GLY A 342 -10.12 -5.53 10.49
N LEU A 343 -11.20 -6.12 11.03
CA LEU A 343 -11.21 -7.53 11.46
C LEU A 343 -10.83 -8.46 10.33
N ILE A 344 -11.56 -8.42 9.22
CA ILE A 344 -11.35 -9.35 8.12
C ILE A 344 -9.94 -9.19 7.55
N THR A 345 -9.49 -7.95 7.34
CA THR A 345 -8.12 -7.67 6.90
C THR A 345 -7.08 -8.24 7.86
N ASN A 346 -7.28 -8.14 9.18
CA ASN A 346 -6.38 -8.74 10.16
C ASN A 346 -6.37 -10.27 10.09
N LEU A 347 -7.50 -10.93 9.82
CA LEU A 347 -7.58 -12.39 9.83
C LEU A 347 -7.18 -13.02 8.49
N THR A 348 -7.30 -12.30 7.37
CA THR A 348 -7.08 -12.86 6.03
C THR A 348 -5.88 -12.25 5.32
N ILE A 349 -5.58 -10.97 5.54
CA ILE A 349 -4.46 -10.29 4.86
C ILE A 349 -3.20 -10.24 5.70
N MET A 350 -3.29 -9.92 7.00
CA MET A 350 -2.13 -9.96 7.89
C MET A 350 -1.34 -11.29 7.86
N PRO A 351 -1.98 -12.48 7.78
CA PRO A 351 -1.26 -13.75 7.57
C PRO A 351 -0.28 -13.68 6.38
N ILE A 352 -0.70 -13.07 5.28
CA ILE A 352 0.09 -12.91 4.05
C ILE A 352 1.22 -11.90 4.28
N THR A 353 0.95 -10.80 4.98
CA THR A 353 1.94 -9.72 5.14
C THR A 353 3.08 -10.08 6.08
N ILE A 354 2.91 -11.09 6.93
CA ILE A 354 3.94 -11.56 7.87
C ILE A 354 4.48 -12.96 7.56
N ALA A 355 4.03 -13.55 6.45
CA ALA A 355 4.48 -14.85 5.98
C ALA A 355 6.02 -14.87 5.77
N GLU A 356 6.70 -15.81 6.44
CA GLU A 356 8.13 -16.10 6.26
C GLU A 356 8.37 -17.62 6.33
N GLY A 357 9.43 -18.11 5.67
CA GLY A 357 9.81 -19.52 5.71
C GLY A 357 8.71 -20.47 5.18
N ASP A 358 8.28 -21.43 6.01
CA ASP A 358 7.24 -22.42 5.69
C ASP A 358 5.81 -21.82 5.67
N GLY A 359 5.67 -20.55 6.06
CA GLY A 359 4.44 -19.77 5.95
C GLY A 359 4.18 -19.28 4.53
N LYS A 360 3.96 -20.17 3.55
CA LYS A 360 3.74 -19.77 2.16
C LYS A 360 2.29 -19.35 1.89
N PHE A 361 2.13 -18.25 1.17
CA PHE A 361 0.88 -17.87 0.53
C PHE A 361 1.02 -18.05 -0.99
N GLU A 362 0.13 -18.83 -1.58
CA GLU A 362 0.14 -19.18 -3.00
C GLU A 362 -1.08 -18.55 -3.69
N MET A 363 -0.86 -17.36 -4.27
CA MET A 363 -1.91 -16.57 -4.90
C MET A 363 -2.62 -17.36 -6.02
N GLU A 364 -1.89 -18.19 -6.75
CA GLU A 364 -2.40 -19.08 -7.80
C GLU A 364 -3.45 -20.09 -7.33
N GLN A 365 -3.50 -20.40 -6.03
CA GLN A 365 -4.48 -21.32 -5.44
C GLN A 365 -5.78 -20.64 -4.99
N LEU A 366 -5.90 -19.31 -5.11
CA LEU A 366 -7.10 -18.58 -4.66
C LEU A 366 -8.37 -18.99 -5.41
N ASN A 367 -8.25 -19.44 -6.66
CA ASN A 367 -9.38 -19.93 -7.46
C ASN A 367 -9.66 -21.43 -7.24
N ASN A 368 -9.03 -22.09 -6.26
CA ASN A 368 -9.26 -23.50 -6.00
C ASN A 368 -10.54 -23.72 -5.19
N GLU A 369 -11.66 -23.85 -5.90
CA GLU A 369 -12.99 -24.04 -5.31
C GLU A 369 -13.13 -25.36 -4.52
N ASN A 370 -12.35 -26.38 -4.86
CA ASN A 370 -12.38 -27.68 -4.17
C ASN A 370 -11.70 -27.61 -2.79
N GLU A 371 -10.70 -26.75 -2.64
CA GLU A 371 -9.93 -26.58 -1.41
C GLU A 371 -9.77 -25.10 -1.06
N PRO A 372 -10.84 -24.41 -0.60
CA PRO A 372 -10.85 -22.95 -0.49
C PRO A 372 -9.78 -22.36 0.45
N GLY A 373 -9.13 -23.13 1.33
CA GLY A 373 -8.02 -22.65 2.18
C GLY A 373 -6.61 -22.95 1.66
N LYS A 374 -6.46 -23.56 0.47
CA LYS A 374 -5.17 -24.08 -0.03
C LYS A 374 -4.14 -22.99 -0.30
N ALA A 375 -4.60 -21.78 -0.65
CA ALA A 375 -3.74 -20.63 -0.83
C ALA A 375 -2.96 -20.23 0.44
N TYR A 376 -3.43 -20.64 1.61
CA TYR A 376 -2.80 -20.33 2.88
C TYR A 376 -2.14 -21.56 3.49
N SER A 377 -0.84 -21.54 3.75
CA SER A 377 -0.20 -22.63 4.47
C SER A 377 -0.59 -22.64 5.96
N THR A 378 -0.64 -23.82 6.56
CA THR A 378 -0.87 -23.97 8.01
C THR A 378 0.20 -23.25 8.84
N GLY A 379 1.45 -23.21 8.35
CA GLY A 379 2.59 -22.58 9.04
C GLY A 379 2.40 -21.08 9.31
N ILE A 380 1.59 -20.39 8.51
CA ILE A 380 1.26 -18.97 8.75
C ILE A 380 0.47 -18.82 10.05
N PHE A 381 -0.53 -19.67 10.26
CA PHE A 381 -1.47 -19.56 11.39
C PHE A 381 -0.96 -20.20 12.68
N THR A 382 0.06 -21.05 12.60
CA THR A 382 0.76 -21.59 13.79
C THR A 382 1.92 -20.70 14.25
N ASN A 383 2.33 -19.72 13.43
CA ASN A 383 3.40 -18.78 13.75
C ASN A 383 3.07 -17.95 15.00
N GLU A 384 4.04 -17.81 15.92
CA GLU A 384 3.85 -17.07 17.17
C GLU A 384 3.60 -15.57 16.97
N ASN A 385 4.24 -14.94 15.98
CA ASN A 385 4.01 -13.53 15.67
C ASN A 385 2.58 -13.32 15.14
N PHE A 386 2.07 -14.25 14.31
CA PHE A 386 0.68 -14.22 13.88
C PHE A 386 -0.26 -14.34 15.08
N LYS A 387 -0.08 -15.37 15.92
CA LYS A 387 -0.92 -15.62 17.09
C LYS A 387 -0.93 -14.41 18.03
N ALA A 388 0.24 -13.88 18.38
CA ALA A 388 0.37 -12.72 19.25
C ALA A 388 -0.36 -11.48 18.70
N ALA A 389 -0.40 -11.32 17.37
CA ALA A 389 -1.08 -10.20 16.73
C ALA A 389 -2.60 -10.42 16.57
N ALA A 390 -3.04 -11.64 16.26
CA ALA A 390 -4.43 -11.97 15.97
C ALA A 390 -5.27 -12.23 17.23
N GLN A 391 -4.68 -12.80 18.29
CA GLN A 391 -5.41 -13.19 19.50
C GLN A 391 -6.10 -12.01 20.22
N PRO A 392 -5.43 -10.85 20.47
CA PRO A 392 -6.09 -9.70 21.08
C PRO A 392 -7.24 -9.16 20.22
N VAL A 393 -7.09 -9.23 18.89
CA VAL A 393 -8.08 -8.78 17.91
C VAL A 393 -9.31 -9.66 17.97
N LEU A 394 -9.13 -10.99 17.89
CA LEU A 394 -10.20 -11.97 18.02
C LEU A 394 -11.01 -11.77 19.30
N LYS A 395 -10.34 -11.59 20.45
CA LYS A 395 -11.01 -11.33 21.74
C LYS A 395 -11.88 -10.07 21.69
N LYS A 396 -11.32 -8.95 21.24
CA LYS A 396 -12.05 -7.67 21.12
C LYS A 396 -13.27 -7.78 20.23
N PHE A 397 -13.13 -8.40 19.06
CA PHE A 397 -14.24 -8.53 18.11
C PHE A 397 -15.36 -9.47 18.61
N LEU A 398 -15.02 -10.43 19.46
CA LEU A 398 -16.03 -11.22 20.17
C LEU A 398 -16.75 -10.38 21.22
N GLU A 399 -16.05 -9.60 22.04
CA GLU A 399 -16.68 -8.71 23.03
C GLU A 399 -17.63 -7.70 22.39
N GLU A 400 -17.29 -7.20 21.20
CA GLU A 400 -18.11 -6.26 20.43
C GLU A 400 -19.26 -6.94 19.63
N GLY A 401 -19.39 -8.26 19.69
CA GLY A 401 -20.53 -9.00 19.11
C GLY A 401 -20.48 -9.16 17.59
N TYR A 402 -19.30 -9.19 16.97
CA TYR A 402 -19.17 -9.35 15.51
C TYR A 402 -19.37 -10.80 15.01
N TYR A 403 -20.06 -11.70 15.75
CA TYR A 403 -20.22 -13.13 15.44
C TYR A 403 -21.66 -13.62 15.35
#